data_AF-A0A7T8JY96-F1
#
_entry.id   AF-A0A7T8JY96-F1
#
_cell.length_a   1.000
_cell.length_b   1.000
_cell.length_c   1.000
_cell.angle_alpha   90.00
_cell.angle_beta   90.00
_cell.angle_gamma   90.00
#
_symmetry.space_group_name_H-M   'P 1'
#
loop_
_entity.id
_entity.type
_entity.pdbx_description
1 polymer ?
#
loop_
_entity_poly.entity_id
_entity_poly.type
_entity_poly.pdbx_seq_one_letter_code
_entity_poly.pdbx_strand_id
1 'polypeptide(L)'
;MDANRRQQQETAQRALMKVFKSLRFLLRQGLSFRGHTAEEENFQQLLNVFRDDDEGLDRYLKRSISFTSPQAQEEMIQMFGADIVRTLAAQIAKDGPFGVMVDGTQDITGSYLLPPR
;
A
#
# COMPACT_ATOMS: atom_id res chain seq x y z
N MET A 1 -18.32 -29.86 -7.88
CA MET A 1 -17.11 -29.08 -8.25
C MET A 1 -17.18 -27.64 -7.72
N ASP A 2 -18.38 -27.05 -7.55
CA ASP A 2 -18.54 -25.65 -7.15
C ASP A 2 -18.16 -25.32 -5.69
N ALA A 3 -18.38 -26.26 -4.76
CA ALA A 3 -18.05 -26.06 -3.35
C ALA A 3 -16.54 -25.87 -3.11
N ASN A 4 -15.70 -26.64 -3.81
CA ASN A 4 -14.24 -26.51 -3.72
C ASN A 4 -13.76 -25.16 -4.31
N ARG A 5 -14.37 -24.72 -5.41
CA ARG A 5 -14.05 -23.42 -6.03
C ARG A 5 -14.40 -22.25 -5.11
N ARG A 6 -15.55 -22.30 -4.43
CA ARG A 6 -15.95 -21.29 -3.43
C ARG A 6 -14.98 -21.25 -2.26
N GLN A 7 -14.62 -22.41 -1.70
CA GLN A 7 -13.65 -22.48 -0.61
C GLN A 7 -12.29 -21.86 -1.00
N GLN A 8 -11.81 -22.14 -2.21
CA GLN A 8 -10.57 -21.56 -2.73
C GLN A 8 -10.68 -20.05 -2.93
N GLN A 9 -11.82 -19.55 -3.41
CA GLN A 9 -12.06 -18.11 -3.56
C GLN A 9 -12.10 -17.40 -2.22
N GLU A 10 -12.80 -17.95 -1.22
CA GLU A 10 -12.84 -17.38 0.14
C GLU A 10 -11.45 -17.34 0.77
N THR A 11 -10.67 -18.41 0.61
CA THR A 11 -9.29 -18.47 1.12
C THR A 11 -8.42 -17.42 0.43
N ALA A 12 -8.50 -17.29 -0.90
CA ALA A 12 -7.76 -16.28 -1.64
C ALA A 12 -8.18 -14.85 -1.28
N GLN A 13 -9.46 -14.61 -1.04
CA GLN A 13 -9.96 -13.31 -0.59
C GLN A 13 -9.41 -12.97 0.80
N ARG A 14 -9.44 -13.91 1.75
CA ARG A 14 -8.88 -13.71 3.09
C ARG A 14 -7.38 -13.40 3.04
N ALA A 15 -6.63 -14.13 2.22
CA ALA A 15 -5.21 -13.89 2.01
C ALA A 15 -4.95 -12.50 1.39
N LEU A 16 -5.68 -12.13 0.33
CA LEU A 16 -5.59 -10.79 -0.28
C LEU A 16 -5.90 -9.69 0.73
N MET A 17 -6.89 -9.87 1.60
CA MET A 17 -7.18 -8.92 2.67
C MET A 17 -6.01 -8.75 3.66
N LYS A 18 -5.22 -9.80 3.90
CA LYS A 18 -3.98 -9.69 4.70
C LYS A 18 -2.91 -8.88 3.97
N VAL A 19 -2.79 -9.02 2.65
CA VAL A 19 -1.91 -8.18 1.81
C VAL A 19 -2.28 -6.71 1.94
N PHE A 20 -3.56 -6.36 1.76
CA PHE A 20 -4.06 -4.99 1.97
C PHE A 20 -3.81 -4.47 3.38
N LYS A 21 -4.04 -5.29 4.41
CA LYS A 21 -3.78 -4.90 5.81
C LYS A 21 -2.31 -4.62 6.06
N SER A 22 -1.42 -5.40 5.47
CA SER A 22 0.03 -5.24 5.59
C SER A 22 0.49 -3.92 4.96
N LEU A 23 0.00 -3.61 3.75
CA LEU A 23 0.27 -2.31 3.11
C LEU A 23 -0.25 -1.15 3.95
N ARG A 24 -1.50 -1.24 4.41
CA ARG A 24 -2.11 -0.20 5.24
C ARG A 24 -1.34 0.03 6.53
N PHE A 25 -0.82 -1.03 7.15
CA PHE A 25 -0.01 -0.92 8.36
C PHE A 25 1.25 -0.09 8.09
N LEU A 26 2.01 -0.42 7.04
CA LEU A 26 3.23 0.29 6.67
C LEU A 26 2.95 1.76 6.31
N LEU A 27 1.89 2.02 5.51
CA LEU A 27 1.44 3.39 5.18
C LEU A 27 1.19 4.22 6.43
N ARG A 28 0.48 3.66 7.42
CA ARG A 28 0.13 4.37 8.65
C ARG A 28 1.32 4.65 9.55
N GLN A 29 2.36 3.82 9.49
CA GLN A 29 3.59 4.01 10.26
C GLN A 29 4.62 4.89 9.52
N GLY A 30 4.38 5.23 8.25
CA GLY A 30 5.36 5.94 7.42
C GLY A 30 6.60 5.11 7.11
N LEU A 31 6.49 3.78 7.15
CA LEU A 31 7.60 2.87 6.87
C LEU A 31 7.72 2.64 5.37
N SER A 32 8.97 2.53 4.89
CA SER A 32 9.23 2.11 3.51
C SER A 32 8.72 0.69 3.26
N PHE A 33 8.15 0.44 2.09
CA PHE A 33 7.72 -0.92 1.71
C PHE A 33 8.90 -1.77 1.24
N ARG A 34 9.85 -1.13 0.55
CA ARG A 34 11.02 -1.74 -0.07
C ARG A 34 12.28 -1.31 0.67
N GLY A 35 13.21 -2.24 0.82
CA GLY A 35 14.58 -2.00 1.30
C GLY A 35 15.55 -1.84 0.13
N HIS A 36 16.85 -1.80 0.43
CA HIS A 36 17.88 -1.81 -0.62
C HIS A 36 18.07 -3.22 -1.20
N THR A 37 17.76 -4.25 -0.41
CA THR A 37 17.74 -5.65 -0.81
C THR A 37 16.34 -6.25 -0.62
N ALA A 38 16.08 -7.39 -1.26
CA ALA A 38 14.82 -8.13 -1.11
C ALA A 38 14.59 -8.62 0.33
N GLU A 39 15.68 -8.85 1.08
CA GLU A 39 15.66 -9.31 2.47
C GLU A 39 15.29 -8.18 3.44
N GLU A 40 15.54 -6.93 3.05
CA GLU A 40 15.23 -5.71 3.83
C GLU A 40 13.83 -5.15 3.52
N GLU A 41 13.05 -5.79 2.65
CA GLU A 41 11.71 -5.32 2.31
C GLU A 41 10.73 -5.54 3.47
N ASN A 42 10.39 -4.47 4.19
CA ASN A 42 9.42 -4.49 5.29
C ASN A 42 8.09 -5.15 4.91
N PHE A 43 7.65 -4.97 3.66
CA PHE A 43 6.41 -5.57 3.19
C PHE A 43 6.48 -7.10 3.12
N GLN A 44 7.57 -7.65 2.57
CA GLN A 44 7.76 -9.10 2.51
C GLN A 44 7.97 -9.68 3.91
N GLN A 45 8.74 -9.02 4.76
CA GLN A 45 8.93 -9.46 6.14
C GLN A 45 7.60 -9.52 6.91
N LEU A 46 6.74 -8.50 6.76
CA LEU A 46 5.44 -8.49 7.43
C LEU A 46 4.52 -9.62 6.92
N LEU A 47 4.54 -9.92 5.62
CA LEU A 47 3.81 -11.06 5.07
C LEU A 47 4.38 -12.40 5.57
N ASN A 48 5.69 -12.50 5.75
CA ASN A 48 6.33 -13.68 6.32
C ASN A 48 5.92 -13.90 7.78
N VAL A 49 5.81 -12.84 8.58
CA VAL A 49 5.27 -12.97 9.95
C VAL A 49 3.83 -13.49 9.92
N PHE A 50 2.99 -13.02 9.00
CA PHE A 50 1.60 -13.47 8.91
C PHE A 50 1.40 -14.86 8.30
N ARG A 51 2.36 -15.37 7.53
CA ARG A 51 2.24 -16.67 6.86
C ARG A 51 2.48 -17.83 7.83
N ASP A 52 3.30 -17.63 8.86
CA ASP A 52 3.69 -18.69 9.79
C ASP A 52 2.47 -19.23 10.55
N ASP A 53 1.45 -18.40 10.77
CA ASP A 53 0.18 -18.76 11.41
C ASP A 53 -1.01 -18.96 10.44
N ASP A 54 -0.80 -18.88 9.12
CA ASP A 54 -1.88 -19.01 8.12
C ASP A 54 -1.44 -19.74 6.85
N GLU A 55 -1.71 -21.05 6.81
CA GLU A 55 -1.48 -21.90 5.64
C GLU A 55 -2.19 -21.38 4.37
N GLY A 56 -3.33 -20.71 4.51
CA GLY A 56 -4.06 -20.14 3.39
C GLY A 56 -3.30 -18.97 2.75
N LEU A 57 -2.67 -18.14 3.58
CA LEU A 57 -1.78 -17.09 3.13
C LEU A 57 -0.50 -17.67 2.52
N ASP A 58 0.14 -18.65 3.15
CA ASP A 58 1.34 -19.30 2.61
C ASP A 58 1.09 -19.89 1.21
N ARG A 59 0.00 -20.65 1.04
CA ARG A 59 -0.41 -21.17 -0.27
C ARG A 59 -0.69 -20.06 -1.27
N TYR A 60 -1.30 -18.96 -0.83
CA TYR A 60 -1.62 -17.82 -1.69
C TYR A 60 -0.36 -17.11 -2.20
N LEU A 61 0.63 -16.89 -1.34
CA LEU A 61 1.89 -16.22 -1.68
C LEU A 61 2.73 -17.02 -2.68
N LYS A 62 2.62 -18.36 -2.66
CA LYS A 62 3.29 -19.27 -3.61
C LYS A 62 2.63 -19.35 -4.99
N ARG A 63 1.48 -18.72 -5.20
CA ARG A 63 0.81 -18.70 -6.52
C ARG A 63 1.56 -17.79 -7.49
N SER A 64 1.38 -18.04 -8.78
CA SER A 64 1.88 -17.16 -9.85
C SER A 64 1.32 -15.74 -9.78
N ILE A 65 0.12 -15.58 -9.21
CA ILE A 65 -0.56 -14.28 -9.05
C ILE A 65 -0.93 -14.12 -7.57
N SER A 66 -0.06 -13.44 -6.82
CA SER A 66 -0.21 -13.17 -5.38
C SER A 66 -0.45 -11.69 -5.07
N PHE A 67 -0.51 -10.81 -6.08
CA PHE A 67 -0.71 -9.36 -5.94
C PHE A 67 0.27 -8.67 -4.96
N THR A 68 1.47 -9.25 -4.79
CA THR A 68 2.53 -8.70 -3.92
C THR A 68 3.59 -7.93 -4.71
N SER A 69 3.47 -7.86 -6.03
CA SER A 69 4.46 -7.21 -6.89
C SER A 69 4.51 -5.69 -6.64
N PRO A 70 5.65 -5.04 -6.91
CA PRO A 70 5.80 -3.59 -6.91
C PRO A 70 4.64 -2.82 -7.55
N GLN A 71 4.16 -3.28 -8.71
CA GLN A 71 3.06 -2.67 -9.42
C GLN A 71 1.73 -2.83 -8.68
N ALA A 72 1.42 -4.03 -8.19
CA ALA A 72 0.20 -4.27 -7.43
C ALA A 72 0.17 -3.46 -6.13
N GLN A 73 1.31 -3.30 -5.45
CA GLN A 73 1.44 -2.46 -4.27
C GLN A 73 1.09 -1.00 -4.58
N GLU A 74 1.61 -0.46 -5.68
CA GLU A 74 1.36 0.91 -6.13
C GLU A 74 -0.14 1.14 -6.42
N GLU A 75 -0.78 0.21 -7.14
CA GLU A 75 -2.22 0.28 -7.40
C GLU A 75 -3.04 0.25 -6.11
N MET A 76 -2.66 -0.58 -5.13
CA MET A 76 -3.30 -0.62 -3.82
C MET A 76 -3.12 0.69 -3.03
N ILE A 77 -1.94 1.31 -3.09
CA ILE A 77 -1.67 2.61 -2.47
C ILE A 77 -2.55 3.69 -3.10
N GLN A 78 -2.65 3.72 -4.42
CA GLN A 78 -3.52 4.66 -5.14
C GLN A 78 -5.00 4.47 -4.76
N MET A 79 -5.45 3.22 -4.59
CA MET A 79 -6.80 2.94 -4.10
C MET A 79 -7.05 3.53 -2.70
N PHE A 80 -6.10 3.38 -1.77
CA PHE A 80 -6.20 4.00 -0.44
C PHE A 80 -6.23 5.52 -0.54
N GLY A 81 -5.34 6.12 -1.33
CA GLY A 81 -5.28 7.57 -1.53
C GLY A 81 -6.59 8.13 -2.09
N ALA A 82 -7.13 7.50 -3.14
CA ALA A 82 -8.39 7.91 -3.76
C ALA A 82 -9.58 7.82 -2.78
N ASP A 83 -9.62 6.79 -1.93
CA ASP A 83 -10.66 6.63 -0.92
C ASP A 83 -10.61 7.72 0.17
N ILE A 84 -9.40 8.04 0.65
CA ILE A 84 -9.18 9.11 1.63
C ILE A 84 -9.60 10.45 1.05
N VAL A 85 -9.15 10.78 -0.18
CA VAL A 85 -9.48 12.04 -0.84
C VAL A 85 -10.99 12.18 -1.03
N ARG A 86 -11.68 11.14 -1.51
CA ARG A 86 -13.14 11.17 -1.68
C ARG A 86 -13.87 11.37 -0.35
N THR A 87 -13.44 10.67 0.69
CA THR A 87 -14.04 10.78 2.03
C THR A 87 -13.88 12.18 2.60
N LEU A 88 -12.68 12.75 2.52
CA LEU A 88 -12.41 14.11 2.99
C LEU A 88 -13.16 15.16 2.16
N ALA A 89 -13.19 15.02 0.83
CA ALA A 89 -13.92 15.95 -0.03
C ALA A 89 -15.43 15.96 0.27
N ALA A 90 -16.02 14.77 0.51
CA ALA A 90 -17.43 14.67 0.89
C ALA A 90 -17.70 15.32 2.26
N GLN A 91 -16.77 15.19 3.22
CA GLN A 91 -16.87 15.83 4.51
C GLN A 91 -16.76 17.36 4.41
N ILE A 92 -15.76 17.88 3.70
CA ILE A 92 -15.55 19.32 3.49
C ILE A 92 -16.77 19.94 2.80
N ALA A 93 -17.32 19.27 1.77
CA ALA A 93 -18.50 19.75 1.06
C ALA A 93 -19.74 19.85 1.96
N LYS A 94 -19.82 19.04 3.02
CA LYS A 94 -20.90 19.07 4.01
C LYS A 94 -20.69 20.15 5.07
N ASP A 95 -19.45 20.35 5.51
CA ASP A 95 -19.13 21.18 6.67
C ASP A 95 -19.07 22.71 6.35
N GLY A 96 -19.16 23.09 5.08
CA GLY A 96 -19.33 24.47 4.64
C GLY A 96 -18.05 25.12 4.09
N PRO A 97 -17.88 26.46 4.21
CA PRO A 97 -16.73 27.15 3.63
C PRO A 97 -15.42 26.70 4.27
N PHE A 98 -14.40 26.49 3.45
CA PHE A 98 -13.04 26.13 3.87
C PHE A 98 -12.03 27.14 3.34
N GLY A 99 -10.90 27.28 4.05
CA GLY A 99 -9.73 28.04 3.60
C GLY A 99 -8.58 27.10 3.24
N VAL A 100 -7.76 27.50 2.28
CA VAL A 100 -6.53 26.79 1.90
C VAL A 100 -5.35 27.71 2.17
N MET A 101 -4.41 27.28 3.01
CA MET A 101 -3.13 27.96 3.21
C MET A 101 -2.06 27.24 2.39
N VAL A 102 -1.29 27.98 1.62
CA VAL A 102 -0.23 27.44 0.77
C VAL A 102 1.09 28.03 1.24
N ASP A 103 2.01 27.16 1.66
CA ASP A 103 3.37 27.53 2.05
C ASP A 103 4.38 26.88 1.07
N GLY A 104 5.44 27.62 0.73
CA GLY A 104 6.43 27.21 -0.25
C GLY A 104 7.79 27.01 0.39
N THR A 105 8.28 25.77 0.40
CA THR A 105 9.62 25.43 0.90
C THR A 105 10.57 25.12 -0.26
N GLN A 106 11.75 25.74 -0.27
CA GLN A 106 12.81 25.42 -1.23
C GLN A 106 13.75 24.36 -0.65
N ASP A 107 14.02 23.29 -1.40
CA ASP A 107 15.00 22.28 -1.03
C ASP A 107 16.42 22.85 -1.19
N ILE A 108 17.19 22.85 -0.10
CA ILE A 108 18.57 23.34 -0.05
C ILE A 108 19.57 22.39 -0.73
N THR A 109 19.15 21.18 -1.10
CA THR A 109 20.00 20.19 -1.77
C THR A 109 20.13 20.43 -3.28
N GLY A 110 19.35 21.38 -3.83
CA GLY A 110 19.48 21.89 -5.20
C GLY A 110 20.63 22.89 -5.33
N SER A 111 21.87 22.45 -5.09
CA SER A 111 23.04 23.33 -5.15
C SER A 111 23.37 23.75 -6.59
N TYR A 112 23.15 25.04 -6.89
CA TYR A 112 23.83 25.90 -7.86
C TYR A 112 24.75 25.24 -8.90
N LEU A 113 24.21 24.89 -10.08
CA LEU A 113 24.97 24.76 -11.33
C LEU A 113 24.14 25.32 -12.50
N LEU A 114 23.87 26.63 -12.48
CA LEU A 114 23.66 27.35 -13.73
C LEU A 114 25.01 27.99 -14.10
N PRO A 115 25.57 27.70 -15.29
CA PRO A 115 26.78 28.40 -15.73
C PRO A 115 26.45 29.90 -15.94
N PRO A 116 27.42 30.81 -15.67
CA PRO A 116 27.23 32.23 -15.95
C PRO A 116 26.97 32.43 -17.45
N ARG A 117 25.98 33.28 -17.75
CA ARG A 117 25.63 33.71 -19.11
C ARG A 117 26.75 34.50 -19.77
#